data_AF-A0AAN4YKQ5-F1
#
_entry.id   AF-A0AAN4YKQ5-F1
#
_cell.length_a   1.000
_cell.length_b   1.000
_cell.length_c   1.000
_cell.angle_alpha   90.00
_cell.angle_beta   90.00
_cell.angle_gamma   90.00
#
_symmetry.space_group_name_H-M   'P 1'
#
loop_
_entity.id
_entity.type
_entity.pdbx_description
1 polymer ?
#
loop_
_entity_poly.entity_id
_entity_poly.type
_entity_poly.pdbx_seq_one_letter_code
_entity_poly.pdbx_strand_id
1 'polypeptide(L)'
;MGYCLLAPLSSDERESTIPSGCADGLVENRYLVIPFQNEFLYAAYTDPEAPEEIAKQEVICTVPDLISILGQDGEAIGSQELRYGLKVNLIAMAAHPLWTTEEGLSIGGPKGFGLDMEWTKLGEYWEPRSVIEEFNRCE
;
A
#
# COMPACT_ATOMS: atom_id res chain seq x y z
N MET A 1 -1.67 16.67 7.40
CA MET A 1 -1.44 15.26 7.04
C MET A 1 -0.36 15.25 5.98
N GLY A 2 0.66 14.40 6.11
CA GLY A 2 1.67 14.27 5.07
C GLY A 2 1.17 13.38 3.94
N TYR A 3 1.83 13.42 2.79
CA TYR A 3 1.67 12.41 1.75
C TYR A 3 3.00 12.19 1.04
N CYS A 4 3.16 11.04 0.41
CA CYS A 4 4.16 10.83 -0.61
C CYS A 4 3.50 10.56 -1.96
N LEU A 5 4.20 10.95 -3.02
CA LEU A 5 3.81 10.70 -4.40
C LEU A 5 4.81 9.71 -4.99
N LEU A 6 4.34 8.54 -5.40
CA LEU A 6 5.15 7.54 -6.10
C LEU A 6 4.93 7.68 -7.60
N ALA A 7 6.03 7.89 -8.31
CA ALA A 7 6.05 7.85 -9.77
C ALA A 7 6.23 6.40 -10.25
N PRO A 8 5.67 6.04 -11.42
CA PRO A 8 6.01 4.78 -12.07
C PRO A 8 7.50 4.74 -12.41
N LEU A 9 8.11 3.55 -12.34
CA LEU A 9 9.51 3.37 -12.74
C LEU A 9 9.68 3.66 -14.24
N SER A 10 10.70 4.47 -14.56
CA SER A 10 11.13 4.69 -15.95
C SER A 10 11.69 3.41 -16.58
N SER A 11 11.84 3.37 -17.90
CA SER A 11 12.36 2.20 -18.62
C SER A 11 13.73 1.75 -18.10
N ASP A 12 14.58 2.70 -17.73
CA ASP A 12 15.97 2.45 -17.34
C ASP A 12 16.09 2.02 -15.88
N GLU A 13 15.02 2.20 -15.09
CA GLU A 13 14.96 1.81 -13.69
C GLU A 13 14.33 0.44 -13.47
N ARG A 14 13.69 -0.12 -14.50
CA ARG A 14 13.08 -1.44 -14.45
C ARG A 14 14.16 -2.50 -14.60
N GLU A 15 14.26 -3.39 -13.62
CA GLU A 15 15.12 -4.56 -13.75
C GLU A 15 14.50 -5.56 -14.73
N SER A 16 15.32 -6.15 -15.61
CA SER A 16 14.92 -7.10 -16.66
C SER A 16 14.49 -8.48 -16.14
N THR A 17 14.14 -8.61 -14.86
CA THR A 17 13.97 -9.87 -14.14
C THR A 17 12.56 -10.46 -14.20
N ILE A 18 11.57 -9.75 -14.76
CA ILE A 18 10.24 -10.32 -15.00
C ILE A 18 10.30 -11.19 -16.28
N PRO A 19 9.99 -12.50 -16.21
CA PRO A 19 9.98 -13.36 -17.38
C PRO A 19 9.09 -12.79 -18.49
N SER A 20 9.59 -12.75 -19.72
CA SER A 20 8.95 -12.10 -20.88
C SER A 20 7.56 -12.64 -21.29
N GLY A 21 6.98 -13.59 -20.53
CA GLY A 21 5.66 -14.18 -20.77
C GLY A 21 4.54 -13.70 -19.83
N CYS A 22 4.84 -12.96 -18.76
CA CYS A 22 3.85 -12.45 -17.79
C CYS A 22 3.74 -10.91 -17.76
N ALA A 23 4.53 -10.20 -18.57
CA ALA A 23 4.72 -8.75 -18.45
C ALA A 23 3.69 -7.88 -19.20
N ASP A 24 2.94 -8.42 -20.16
CA ASP A 24 2.11 -7.62 -21.08
C ASP A 24 0.89 -6.92 -20.44
N GLY A 25 0.68 -7.07 -19.12
CA GLY A 25 -0.37 -6.38 -18.37
C GLY A 25 0.06 -5.79 -17.01
N LEU A 26 1.36 -5.82 -16.67
CA LEU A 26 1.85 -5.41 -15.34
C LEU A 26 2.55 -4.04 -15.32
N VAL A 27 2.59 -3.35 -16.46
CA VAL A 27 3.18 -2.03 -16.56
C VAL A 27 2.16 -0.98 -16.14
N GLU A 28 2.22 -0.59 -14.87
CA GLU A 28 1.49 0.56 -14.36
C GLU A 28 2.27 1.84 -14.64
N ASN A 29 1.60 2.84 -15.21
CA ASN A 29 2.17 4.14 -15.59
C ASN A 29 1.51 5.32 -14.87
N ARG A 30 0.54 5.05 -13.99
CA ARG A 30 -0.12 6.07 -13.16
C ARG A 30 0.68 6.34 -11.90
N TYR A 31 0.57 7.57 -11.40
CA TYR A 31 1.16 7.97 -10.13
C TYR A 31 0.28 7.50 -8.98
N LEU A 32 0.90 7.21 -7.83
CA LEU A 32 0.21 6.87 -6.59
C LEU A 32 0.41 7.97 -5.55
N VAL A 33 -0.66 8.41 -4.92
CA VAL A 33 -0.60 9.23 -3.71
C VAL A 33 -0.86 8.36 -2.49
N ILE A 34 -0.03 8.54 -1.46
CA ILE A 34 -0.13 7.80 -0.20
C ILE A 34 -0.08 8.78 0.96
N PRO A 35 -1.23 9.21 1.47
CA PRO A 35 -1.29 10.05 2.66
C PRO A 35 -0.99 9.26 3.92
N PHE A 36 -0.33 9.93 4.87
CA PHE A 36 0.09 9.31 6.12
C PHE A 36 0.04 10.27 7.31
N GLN A 37 -0.05 9.68 8.50
CA GLN A 37 0.22 10.33 9.78
C GLN A 37 1.35 9.58 10.49
N ASN A 38 1.02 8.69 11.43
CA ASN A 38 1.96 7.69 11.92
C ASN A 38 1.98 6.48 10.97
N GLU A 39 0.79 6.08 10.49
CA GLU A 39 0.56 5.00 9.54
C GLU A 39 0.19 5.51 8.14
N PHE A 40 0.33 4.66 7.12
CA PHE A 40 -0.19 4.88 5.77
C PHE A 40 -1.71 4.69 5.75
N LEU A 41 -2.43 5.69 5.28
CA LEU A 41 -3.89 5.73 5.42
C LEU A 41 -4.63 5.13 4.24
N TYR A 42 -4.20 5.44 3.03
CA TYR A 42 -4.76 4.89 1.80
C TYR A 42 -3.75 5.04 0.67
N ALA A 43 -3.96 4.28 -0.40
CA ALA A 43 -3.25 4.44 -1.66
C ALA A 43 -4.26 4.66 -2.78
N ALA A 44 -4.01 5.67 -3.61
CA ALA A 44 -4.86 5.99 -4.73
C ALA A 44 -4.06 6.37 -5.96
N TYR A 45 -4.53 6.00 -7.14
CA TYR A 45 -4.00 6.58 -8.37
C TYR A 45 -4.40 8.05 -8.45
N THR A 46 -3.49 8.89 -8.94
CA THR A 46 -3.73 10.34 -9.05
C THR A 46 -2.99 10.96 -10.24
N ASP A 47 -3.36 12.20 -10.55
CA ASP A 47 -2.61 13.07 -11.45
C ASP A 47 -1.46 13.75 -10.67
N PRO A 48 -0.20 13.68 -11.14
CA PRO A 48 0.94 14.32 -10.46
C PRO A 48 0.81 15.84 -10.32
N GLU A 49 0.02 16.50 -11.18
CA GLU A 49 -0.19 17.96 -11.11
C GLU A 49 -1.21 18.36 -10.03
N ALA A 50 -2.02 17.41 -9.56
CA ALA A 50 -3.09 17.65 -8.59
C ALA A 50 -3.23 16.50 -7.57
N PRO A 51 -2.16 16.11 -6.86
CA PRO A 51 -2.15 14.90 -6.04
C PRO A 51 -3.10 14.97 -4.84
N GLU A 52 -3.43 16.16 -4.35
CA GLU A 52 -4.33 16.39 -3.21
C GLU A 52 -5.81 16.47 -3.59
N GLU A 53 -6.16 16.52 -4.89
CA GLU A 53 -7.55 16.57 -5.33
C GLU A 53 -8.22 15.19 -5.23
N ILE A 54 -8.80 14.87 -4.07
CA ILE A 54 -9.47 13.58 -3.79
C ILE A 54 -10.50 13.19 -4.87
N ALA A 55 -11.22 14.16 -5.45
CA ALA A 55 -12.20 13.90 -6.50
C ALA A 55 -11.60 13.33 -7.81
N LYS A 56 -10.28 13.48 -8.01
CA LYS A 56 -9.53 12.92 -9.16
C LYS A 56 -8.75 11.65 -8.79
N GLN A 57 -8.86 11.19 -7.55
CA GLN A 57 -8.18 10.01 -7.07
C GLN A 57 -9.01 8.75 -7.30
N GLU A 58 -8.35 7.68 -7.71
CA GLU A 58 -8.93 6.33 -7.76
C GLU A 58 -8.35 5.52 -6.61
N VAL A 59 -9.11 5.41 -5.51
CA VAL A 59 -8.67 4.70 -4.30
C VAL A 59 -8.56 3.21 -4.57
N ILE A 60 -7.40 2.64 -4.25
CA ILE A 60 -7.07 1.21 -4.45
C ILE A 60 -7.29 0.44 -3.15
N CYS A 61 -6.82 1.01 -2.03
CA CYS A 61 -6.97 0.46 -0.71
C CYS A 61 -6.94 1.58 0.33
N THR A 62 -7.50 1.31 1.51
CA THR A 62 -7.58 2.25 2.62
C THR A 62 -7.57 1.48 3.93
N VAL A 63 -7.22 2.14 5.03
CA VAL A 63 -7.37 1.58 6.37
C VAL A 63 -8.78 0.99 6.56
N PRO A 64 -8.92 -0.19 7.18
CA PRO A 64 -7.93 -0.87 8.02
C PRO A 64 -7.00 -1.85 7.28
N ASP A 65 -6.98 -1.86 5.94
CA ASP A 65 -6.02 -2.69 5.22
C ASP A 65 -4.59 -2.27 5.55
N LEU A 66 -3.68 -3.25 5.70
CA LEU A 66 -2.28 -2.95 6.00
C LEU A 66 -1.58 -2.51 4.73
N ILE A 67 -1.10 -1.27 4.71
CA ILE A 67 -0.34 -0.68 3.62
C ILE A 67 1.11 -0.56 4.08
N SER A 68 2.06 -1.08 3.30
CA SER A 68 3.49 -0.99 3.62
C SER A 68 4.31 -0.65 2.38
N ILE A 69 5.28 0.23 2.59
CA ILE A 69 6.26 0.61 1.58
C ILE A 69 7.54 -0.18 1.88
N LEU A 70 8.06 -0.89 0.88
CA LEU A 70 9.27 -1.70 0.98
C LEU A 70 10.37 -1.11 0.13
N GLY A 71 11.61 -1.15 0.63
CA GLY A 71 12.82 -0.88 -0.15
C GLY A 71 13.08 -1.97 -1.19
N GLN A 72 14.13 -1.78 -2.00
CA GLN A 72 14.56 -2.80 -2.96
C GLN A 72 15.12 -4.07 -2.30
N ASP A 73 15.59 -3.95 -1.07
CA ASP A 73 16.04 -5.05 -0.20
C ASP A 73 14.89 -5.80 0.50
N GLY A 74 13.66 -5.30 0.37
CA GLY A 74 12.48 -5.85 1.02
C GLY A 74 12.28 -5.38 2.46
N GLU A 75 13.12 -4.47 2.97
CA GLU A 75 12.92 -3.88 4.30
C GLU A 75 11.78 -2.85 4.26
N ALA A 76 11.01 -2.80 5.34
CA ALA A 76 9.92 -1.84 5.47
C ALA A 76 10.48 -0.43 5.69
N ILE A 77 9.95 0.55 4.95
CA ILE A 77 10.30 1.96 5.06
C ILE A 77 9.20 2.65 5.85
N GLY A 78 9.53 3.15 7.04
CA GLY A 78 8.59 3.91 7.86
C GLY A 78 8.23 5.27 7.25
N SER A 79 7.08 5.82 7.65
CA SER A 79 6.62 7.16 7.25
C SER A 79 7.66 8.26 7.53
N GLN A 80 8.46 8.10 8.59
CA GLN A 80 9.52 9.03 8.99
C GLN A 80 10.80 8.93 8.13
N GLU A 81 10.98 7.83 7.40
CA GLU A 81 12.18 7.54 6.61
C GLU A 81 12.02 7.89 5.12
N LEU A 82 10.79 8.23 4.74
CA LEU A 82 10.44 8.62 3.38
C LEU A 82 11.20 9.87 2.95
N ARG A 83 11.88 9.74 1.81
CA ARG A 83 12.63 10.81 1.17
C ARG A 83 12.56 10.64 -0.34
N TYR A 84 12.74 11.74 -1.05
CA TYR A 84 12.77 11.73 -2.50
C TYR A 84 13.90 10.85 -3.05
N GLY A 85 13.64 10.18 -4.18
CA GLY A 85 14.63 9.36 -4.89
C GLY A 85 14.73 7.91 -4.43
N LEU A 86 13.87 7.47 -3.51
CA LEU A 86 13.79 6.06 -3.14
C LEU A 86 13.07 5.25 -4.23
N LYS A 87 13.64 4.10 -4.58
CA LYS A 87 12.95 3.06 -5.34
C LYS A 87 12.29 2.12 -4.35
N VAL A 88 10.97 1.98 -4.48
CA VAL A 88 10.16 1.27 -3.49
C VAL A 88 9.13 0.38 -4.16
N ASN A 89 8.66 -0.60 -3.42
CA ASN A 89 7.47 -1.39 -3.73
C ASN A 89 6.38 -1.05 -2.73
N LEU A 90 5.15 -0.90 -3.19
CA LEU A 90 3.99 -0.76 -2.31
C LEU A 90 3.29 -2.12 -2.21
N ILE A 91 3.06 -2.59 -1.00
CA ILE A 91 2.24 -3.77 -0.74
C ILE A 91 1.03 -3.37 0.10
N ALA A 92 -0.11 -3.99 -0.21
CA ALA A 92 -1.32 -3.88 0.57
C ALA A 92 -1.83 -5.27 0.93
N MET A 93 -2.27 -5.46 2.16
CA MET A 93 -2.76 -6.72 2.69
C MET A 93 -4.14 -6.54 3.31
N ALA A 94 -5.05 -7.48 3.02
CA ALA A 94 -6.41 -7.46 3.54
C ALA A 94 -6.41 -7.38 5.08
N ALA A 95 -7.23 -6.49 5.61
CA ALA A 95 -7.41 -6.31 7.04
C ALA A 95 -7.85 -7.60 7.74
N HIS A 96 -7.39 -7.79 8.96
CA HIS A 96 -7.87 -8.89 9.81
C HIS A 96 -9.39 -8.74 10.06
N PRO A 97 -10.18 -9.83 10.10
CA PRO A 97 -11.64 -9.77 10.21
C PRO A 97 -12.16 -8.92 11.38
N LEU A 98 -11.43 -8.90 12.51
CA LEU A 98 -11.72 -8.05 13.67
C LEU A 98 -11.77 -6.55 13.35
N TRP A 99 -10.99 -6.08 12.37
CA TRP A 99 -11.00 -4.67 11.96
C TRP A 99 -12.06 -4.36 10.90
N THR A 100 -12.63 -5.40 10.29
CA THR A 100 -13.68 -5.27 9.27
C THR A 100 -15.11 -5.36 9.84
N THR A 101 -15.27 -5.50 11.15
CA THR A 101 -16.57 -5.38 11.82
C THR A 101 -17.06 -3.92 11.80
N GLU A 102 -18.34 -3.70 12.08
CA GLU A 102 -18.88 -2.34 12.18
C GLU A 102 -18.14 -1.51 13.24
N GLU A 103 -17.88 -2.07 14.43
CA GLU A 103 -17.12 -1.36 15.46
C GLU A 103 -15.66 -1.14 15.04
N GLY A 104 -15.03 -2.15 14.43
CA GLY A 104 -13.66 -2.08 13.94
C GLY A 104 -13.48 -0.97 12.90
N LEU A 105 -14.37 -0.89 11.93
CA LEU A 105 -14.38 0.15 10.89
C LEU A 105 -14.72 1.53 11.47
N SER A 106 -15.54 1.61 12.52
CA SER A 106 -15.88 2.89 13.15
C SER A 106 -14.66 3.56 13.81
N ILE A 107 -13.67 2.77 14.24
CA ILE A 107 -12.47 3.23 14.95
C ILE A 107 -11.25 3.24 14.02
N GLY A 108 -11.00 2.13 13.32
CA GLY A 108 -9.81 1.89 12.51
C GLY A 108 -10.05 1.97 11.00
N GLY A 109 -11.28 2.24 10.56
CA GLY A 109 -11.61 2.49 9.16
C GLY A 109 -11.49 3.97 8.78
N PRO A 110 -11.82 4.33 7.52
CA PRO A 110 -11.52 5.65 6.97
C PRO A 110 -12.16 6.78 7.77
N LYS A 111 -13.42 6.60 8.20
CA LYS A 111 -14.15 7.56 9.03
C LYS A 111 -13.48 7.78 10.39
N GLY A 112 -12.93 6.73 11.01
CA GLY A 112 -12.19 6.83 12.27
C GLY A 112 -10.92 7.68 12.15
N PHE A 113 -10.31 7.68 10.97
CA PHE A 113 -9.16 8.53 10.62
C PHE A 113 -9.56 9.90 10.03
N GLY A 114 -10.85 10.24 9.99
CA GLY A 114 -11.34 11.51 9.46
C GLY A 114 -11.32 11.63 7.94
N LEU A 115 -11.32 10.50 7.22
CA LEU A 115 -11.37 10.46 5.76
C LEU A 115 -12.83 10.41 5.27
N ASP A 116 -13.14 11.22 4.26
CA ASP A 116 -14.43 11.22 3.58
C ASP A 116 -14.43 10.22 2.41
N MET A 117 -14.31 8.93 2.74
CA MET A 117 -14.34 7.82 1.79
C MET A 117 -14.83 6.54 2.45
N GLU A 118 -15.38 5.62 1.67
CA GLU A 118 -15.81 4.31 2.14
C GLU A 118 -14.68 3.28 2.04
N TRP A 119 -14.59 2.37 3.02
CA TRP A 119 -13.70 1.23 2.91
C TRP A 119 -14.30 0.19 1.96
N THR A 120 -13.50 -0.24 1.00
CA THR A 120 -13.82 -1.38 0.13
C THR A 120 -12.82 -2.49 0.40
N LYS A 121 -13.32 -3.70 0.59
CA LYS A 121 -12.50 -4.87 0.86
C LYS A 121 -11.45 -5.08 -0.25
N LEU A 122 -10.17 -5.02 0.11
CA LEU A 122 -9.05 -5.27 -0.80
C LEU A 122 -9.04 -6.71 -1.34
N GLY A 123 -9.36 -7.67 -0.48
CA GLY A 123 -9.35 -9.10 -0.80
C GLY A 123 -9.76 -9.94 0.40
N GLU A 124 -9.79 -11.26 0.22
CA GLU A 124 -10.03 -12.19 1.33
C GLU A 124 -8.83 -12.24 2.27
N TYR A 125 -9.08 -12.06 3.56
CA TYR A 125 -8.06 -12.27 4.58
C TYR A 125 -7.66 -13.74 4.62
N TRP A 126 -6.37 -14.01 4.74
CA TRP A 126 -5.82 -15.33 5.01
C TRP A 126 -4.88 -15.25 6.20
N GLU A 127 -4.95 -16.24 7.08
CA GLU A 127 -4.07 -16.31 8.25
C GLU A 127 -2.65 -16.64 7.81
N PRO A 128 -1.66 -15.76 8.08
CA PRO A 128 -0.28 -16.01 7.69
C PRO A 128 0.28 -17.23 8.40
N ARG A 129 1.10 -18.01 7.69
CA ARG A 129 1.80 -19.16 8.29
C ARG A 129 2.71 -18.65 9.42
N SER A 130 2.64 -19.30 10.58
CA SER A 130 3.48 -18.94 11.71
C SER A 130 4.96 -19.17 11.39
N VAL A 131 5.75 -18.10 11.50
CA VAL A 131 7.22 -18.17 11.34
C VAL A 131 7.84 -19.13 12.35
N ILE A 132 7.32 -19.15 13.58
CA ILE A 132 7.81 -20.06 14.63
C ILE A 132 7.50 -21.51 14.21
N GLU A 133 6.27 -21.82 13.81
CA GLU A 133 5.93 -23.19 13.41
C GLU A 133 6.68 -23.64 12.15
N GLU A 134 6.96 -22.70 11.23
CA GLU A 134 7.69 -22.98 10.00
C GLU A 134 9.18 -23.22 10.21
N PHE A 135 9.83 -22.36 11.01
CA PHE A 135 11.29 -22.31 11.11
C PHE A 135 11.86 -22.79 12.46
N ASN A 136 11.05 -22.88 13.52
CA ASN A 136 11.49 -23.40 14.84
C ASN A 136 11.47 -24.93 14.87
N ARG A 137 12.13 -25.56 13.90
CA ARG A 137 12.33 -27.01 13.86
C ARG A 137 13.66 -27.30 14.56
N CYS A 138 13.62 -28.10 15.62
CA CYS A 138 14.85 -28.65 16.19
C CYS A 138 15.44 -29.63 15.17
N GLU A 139 16.58 -29.27 14.56
CA GLU A 139 17.46 -30.25 13.89
C GLU A 139 18.12 -31.18 14.89
#